data_AF-A0A2V2ET84-F1
#
_entry.id   AF-A0A2V2ET84-F1
#
_cell.length_a   1.000
_cell.length_b   1.000
_cell.length_c   1.000
_cell.angle_alpha   90.00
_cell.angle_beta   90.00
_cell.angle_gamma   90.00
#
_symmetry.space_group_name_H-M   'P 1'
#
loop_
_entity.id
_entity.type
_entity.pdbx_description
1 polymer ?
#
loop_
_entity_poly.entity_id
_entity_poly.type
_entity_poly.pdbx_seq_one_letter_code
_entity_poly.pdbx_strand_id
1 'polypeptide(L)'
;MLDNAELNAPEIEYEGKKQTITNGLYSMIMSGKDREKRAEAFRLFYSAYGKILGTLAATYYGSIKKDIFYKNVRGYESCLQKSLLGEDVDESVYRNLIKAVNDATPIMHRYMHIRKRVLGYDEMHMYDIYPSLVEDAELRLSYEDAFELVLKGLAPLGEEYNALLRRGRDERWIDVCETEGKRSGAYSIGIYGCHPYVLLNYQPTTHNVFTIAHEMGHALHSYFSNSRQPYAKSNYTLFVAEVASTVNEVLLLKYLLKTTEDKALKKYLLNYFMDMIRTTLFRQTQFAEFEEKAHAMAEAGEPLNKDNLSSLYDGLNKKYYGDAVTYDPEIATEWARIPHFYRAFYVYKYATGITAAICIANKILSEGAPAIEKYFTFLSGGGSTDPVSLLKGAGADLTKEETFLAAMKEFEDALNSFEAMID
;
A
#
# COMPACT_ATOMS: atom_id res chain seq x y z
N MET A 1 10.57 16.75 4.76
CA MET A 1 11.63 15.90 4.18
C MET A 1 12.44 16.78 3.24
N LEU A 2 13.76 16.54 3.10
CA LEU A 2 14.66 17.41 2.33
C LEU A 2 14.23 17.56 0.86
N ASP A 3 13.64 16.53 0.28
CA ASP A 3 13.12 16.54 -1.10
C ASP A 3 11.93 17.48 -1.34
N ASN A 4 11.16 17.84 -0.30
CA ASN A 4 10.11 18.86 -0.43
C ASN A 4 10.65 20.29 -0.48
N ALA A 5 11.91 20.52 -0.07
CA ALA A 5 12.51 21.85 0.05
C ALA A 5 13.70 22.08 -0.90
N GLU A 6 14.54 21.06 -1.12
CA GLU A 6 15.87 21.20 -1.73
C GLU A 6 16.03 20.43 -3.05
N LEU A 7 15.01 19.67 -3.50
CA LEU A 7 15.14 18.80 -4.68
C LEU A 7 15.41 19.60 -5.97
N ASN A 8 15.12 20.91 -6.01
CA ASN A 8 15.21 21.75 -7.21
C ASN A 8 14.65 21.01 -8.43
N ALA A 9 13.39 20.62 -8.32
CA ALA A 9 12.78 19.68 -9.26
C ALA A 9 12.89 20.20 -10.71
N PRO A 10 13.31 19.34 -11.66
CA PRO A 10 13.48 19.74 -13.04
C PRO A 10 12.14 20.11 -13.68
N GLU A 11 12.22 20.90 -14.75
CA GLU A 11 11.06 21.21 -15.57
C GLU A 11 10.90 20.17 -16.69
N ILE A 12 9.64 19.91 -17.05
CA ILE A 12 9.25 19.07 -18.19
C ILE A 12 8.20 19.79 -19.01
N GLU A 13 8.22 19.57 -20.32
CA GLU A 13 7.09 19.93 -21.18
C GLU A 13 6.06 18.80 -21.16
N TYR A 14 4.89 19.07 -20.58
CA TYR A 14 3.78 18.12 -20.46
C TYR A 14 2.46 18.83 -20.82
N GLU A 15 1.65 18.21 -21.67
CA GLU A 15 0.40 18.78 -22.18
C GLU A 15 0.56 20.21 -22.77
N GLY A 16 1.67 20.45 -23.48
CA GLY A 16 1.96 21.73 -24.12
C GLY A 16 2.32 22.87 -23.15
N LYS A 17 2.63 22.55 -21.87
CA LYS A 17 3.07 23.52 -20.87
C LYS A 17 4.38 23.07 -20.24
N LYS A 18 5.28 24.03 -20.02
CA LYS A 18 6.47 23.82 -19.19
C LYS A 18 6.07 23.85 -17.72
N GLN A 19 6.34 22.77 -16.99
CA GLN A 19 5.93 22.61 -15.60
C GLN A 19 7.05 21.98 -14.76
N THR A 20 7.16 22.37 -13.50
CA THR A 20 8.05 21.73 -12.53
C THR A 20 7.55 20.32 -12.18
N ILE A 21 8.43 19.31 -12.23
CA ILE A 21 8.09 17.94 -11.86
C ILE A 21 7.90 17.83 -10.33
N THR A 22 6.68 18.10 -9.87
CA THR A 22 6.28 17.81 -8.49
C THR A 22 6.08 16.30 -8.28
N ASN A 23 6.05 15.84 -7.03
CA ASN A 23 5.71 14.44 -6.72
C ASN A 23 4.37 14.00 -7.32
N GLY A 24 3.35 14.89 -7.29
CA GLY A 24 2.04 14.61 -7.87
C GLY A 24 2.09 14.52 -9.39
N LEU A 25 2.74 15.48 -10.04
CA LEU A 25 2.91 15.47 -11.51
C LEU A 25 3.72 14.25 -11.95
N TYR A 26 4.77 13.88 -11.22
CA TYR A 26 5.56 12.68 -11.50
C TYR A 26 4.68 11.42 -11.51
N SER A 27 3.88 11.20 -10.45
CA SER A 27 2.99 10.04 -10.37
C SER A 27 1.94 10.01 -11.47
N MET A 28 1.42 11.19 -11.85
CA MET A 28 0.49 11.33 -12.98
C MET A 28 1.15 10.93 -14.30
N ILE A 29 2.35 11.46 -14.59
CA ILE A 29 3.09 11.12 -15.82
C ILE A 29 3.41 9.62 -15.85
N MET A 30 3.91 9.04 -14.74
CA MET A 30 4.24 7.61 -14.66
C MET A 30 3.05 6.69 -14.97
N SER A 31 1.84 7.12 -14.64
CA SER A 31 0.62 6.33 -14.91
C SER A 31 0.01 6.63 -16.29
N GLY A 32 0.53 7.65 -16.98
CA GLY A 32 0.01 8.11 -18.27
C GLY A 32 0.39 7.23 -19.46
N LYS A 33 -0.30 7.44 -20.59
CA LYS A 33 -0.13 6.65 -21.82
C LYS A 33 1.17 6.97 -22.58
N ASP A 34 1.66 8.21 -22.49
CA ASP A 34 2.85 8.67 -23.21
C ASP A 34 4.15 8.10 -22.62
N ARG A 35 4.69 7.08 -23.28
CA ARG A 35 5.91 6.38 -22.87
C ARG A 35 7.16 7.26 -22.89
N GLU A 36 7.29 8.15 -23.87
CA GLU A 36 8.45 9.03 -23.97
C GLU A 36 8.47 10.00 -22.80
N LYS A 37 7.30 10.54 -22.43
CA LYS A 37 7.16 11.38 -21.25
C LYS A 37 7.41 10.63 -19.95
N ARG A 38 7.05 9.35 -19.86
CA ARG A 38 7.46 8.50 -18.72
C ARG A 38 8.97 8.37 -18.62
N ALA A 39 9.64 8.01 -19.72
CA ALA A 39 11.10 7.87 -19.73
C ALA A 39 11.83 9.19 -19.45
N GLU A 40 11.34 10.32 -19.97
CA GLU A 40 11.86 11.66 -19.71
C GLU A 40 11.69 12.04 -18.22
N ALA A 41 10.47 11.94 -17.69
CA ALA A 41 10.17 12.29 -16.31
C ALA A 41 10.94 11.42 -15.31
N PHE A 42 11.06 10.11 -15.58
CA PHE A 42 11.84 9.18 -14.76
C PHE A 42 13.30 9.64 -14.64
N ARG A 43 13.98 9.85 -15.78
CA ARG A 43 15.39 10.29 -15.79
C ARG A 43 15.58 11.65 -15.13
N LEU A 44 14.73 12.62 -15.47
CA LEU A 44 14.80 13.96 -14.89
C LEU A 44 14.62 13.91 -13.37
N PHE A 45 13.59 13.22 -12.90
CA PHE A 45 13.28 13.13 -11.48
C PHE A 45 14.42 12.50 -10.68
N TYR A 46 14.97 11.38 -11.12
CA TYR A 46 16.11 10.74 -10.44
C TYR A 46 17.42 11.50 -10.58
N SER A 47 17.62 12.26 -11.67
CA SER A 47 18.77 13.17 -11.79
C SER A 47 18.79 14.23 -10.69
N ALA A 48 17.61 14.68 -10.23
CA ALA A 48 17.48 15.65 -9.14
C ALA A 48 17.92 15.04 -7.80
N TYR A 49 17.47 13.82 -7.50
CA TYR A 49 17.94 13.06 -6.33
C TYR A 49 19.45 12.80 -6.40
N GLY A 50 19.98 12.48 -7.58
CA GLY A 50 21.41 12.25 -7.81
C GLY A 50 22.30 13.41 -7.36
N LYS A 51 21.85 14.66 -7.52
CA LYS A 51 22.59 15.87 -7.11
C LYS A 51 22.76 16.00 -5.58
N ILE A 52 21.82 15.45 -4.80
CA ILE A 52 21.80 15.54 -3.34
C ILE A 52 21.94 14.18 -2.64
N LEU A 53 22.26 13.11 -3.40
CA LEU A 53 22.23 11.73 -2.91
C LEU A 53 23.17 11.48 -1.74
N GLY A 54 24.34 12.14 -1.72
CA GLY A 54 25.28 12.08 -0.59
C GLY A 54 24.69 12.66 0.71
N THR A 55 23.96 13.77 0.60
CA THR A 55 23.25 14.39 1.74
C THR A 55 22.12 13.51 2.24
N LEU A 56 21.34 12.93 1.32
CA LEU A 56 20.27 11.99 1.67
C LEU A 56 20.83 10.73 2.34
N ALA A 57 21.93 10.18 1.85
CA ALA A 57 22.62 9.04 2.48
C ALA A 57 23.08 9.38 3.90
N ALA A 58 23.74 10.54 4.09
CA ALA A 58 24.22 10.96 5.40
C ALA A 58 23.06 11.20 6.39
N THR A 59 21.96 11.78 5.92
CA THR A 59 20.76 12.03 6.74
C THR A 59 20.08 10.72 7.13
N TYR A 60 19.92 9.79 6.18
CA TYR A 60 19.37 8.46 6.45
C TYR A 60 20.26 7.67 7.43
N TYR A 61 21.57 7.67 7.23
CA TYR A 61 22.51 7.03 8.16
C TYR A 61 22.44 7.67 9.55
N GLY A 62 22.29 8.99 9.65
CA GLY A 62 22.02 9.67 10.91
C GLY A 62 20.75 9.18 11.60
N SER A 63 19.67 8.94 10.85
CA SER A 63 18.44 8.33 11.37
C SER A 63 18.70 6.93 11.93
N ILE A 64 19.38 6.06 11.17
CA ILE A 64 19.73 4.71 11.60
C ILE A 64 20.62 4.74 12.85
N LYS A 65 21.61 5.65 12.93
CA LYS A 65 22.46 5.82 14.12
C LYS A 65 21.64 6.19 15.37
N LYS A 66 20.63 7.04 15.22
CA LYS A 66 19.68 7.35 16.30
C LYS A 66 18.92 6.09 16.71
N ASP A 67 18.51 5.25 15.76
CA ASP A 67 17.81 4.00 16.06
C ASP A 67 18.72 2.98 16.79
N ILE A 68 19.97 2.82 16.35
CA ILE A 68 21.02 2.02 17.00
C ILE A 68 21.31 2.53 18.42
N PHE A 69 21.43 3.85 18.60
CA PHE A 69 21.61 4.45 19.92
C PHE A 69 20.48 4.03 20.86
N TYR A 70 19.22 4.21 20.44
CA TYR A 70 18.07 3.84 21.27
C TYR A 70 17.94 2.33 21.48
N LYS A 71 18.39 1.51 20.52
CA LYS A 71 18.50 0.06 20.68
C LYS A 71 19.49 -0.29 21.80
N ASN A 72 20.70 0.26 21.76
CA ASN A 72 21.75 -0.01 22.74
C ASN A 72 21.40 0.49 24.15
N VAL A 73 20.97 1.75 24.31
CA VAL A 73 20.70 2.32 25.64
C VAL A 73 19.47 1.71 26.33
N ARG A 74 18.60 1.03 25.58
CA ARG A 74 17.44 0.32 26.11
C ARG A 74 17.66 -1.19 26.20
N GLY A 75 18.82 -1.70 25.81
CA GLY A 75 19.19 -3.11 25.95
C GLY A 75 18.46 -4.07 25.01
N TYR A 76 18.06 -3.64 23.81
CA TYR A 76 17.55 -4.53 22.78
C TYR A 76 18.69 -5.19 22.00
N GLU A 77 18.44 -6.34 21.37
CA GLU A 77 19.41 -7.08 20.55
C GLU A 77 19.63 -6.42 19.19
N SER A 78 18.55 -5.94 18.55
CA SER A 78 18.58 -5.30 17.23
C SER A 78 17.57 -4.15 17.10
N CYS A 79 17.78 -3.28 16.12
CA CYS A 79 16.85 -2.19 15.79
C CYS A 79 15.48 -2.74 15.35
N LEU A 80 15.46 -3.90 14.68
CA LEU A 80 14.24 -4.61 14.33
C LEU A 80 13.48 -5.03 15.60
N GLN A 81 14.14 -5.74 16.51
CA GLN A 81 13.53 -6.21 17.76
C GLN A 81 12.95 -5.04 18.56
N LYS A 82 13.71 -3.96 18.73
CA LYS A 82 13.23 -2.73 19.40
C LYS A 82 11.94 -2.20 18.77
N SER A 83 11.88 -2.16 17.44
CA SER A 83 10.77 -1.55 16.71
C SER A 83 9.51 -2.40 16.79
N LEU A 84 9.65 -3.72 16.66
CA LEU A 84 8.53 -4.67 16.75
C LEU A 84 7.96 -4.75 18.17
N LEU A 85 8.81 -4.83 19.19
CA LEU A 85 8.37 -4.84 20.60
C LEU A 85 7.70 -3.53 21.02
N GLY A 86 7.97 -2.41 20.33
CA GLY A 86 7.28 -1.14 20.57
C GLY A 86 5.80 -1.16 20.19
N GLU A 87 5.35 -2.16 19.43
CA GLU A 87 3.96 -2.32 18.98
C GLU A 87 3.38 -3.70 19.32
N ASP A 88 4.03 -4.44 20.23
CA ASP A 88 3.67 -5.81 20.61
C ASP A 88 3.55 -6.77 19.40
N VAL A 89 4.48 -6.68 18.46
CA VAL A 89 4.55 -7.56 17.29
C VAL A 89 5.66 -8.59 17.46
N ASP A 90 5.31 -9.86 17.28
CA ASP A 90 6.28 -10.97 17.29
C ASP A 90 7.17 -10.93 16.04
N GLU A 91 8.48 -11.15 16.21
CA GLU A 91 9.45 -11.11 15.11
C GLU A 91 9.14 -12.12 14.00
N SER A 92 8.50 -13.25 14.31
CA SER A 92 8.08 -14.24 13.32
C SER A 92 7.16 -13.65 12.25
N VAL A 93 6.35 -12.63 12.57
CA VAL A 93 5.50 -11.94 11.59
C VAL A 93 6.35 -11.34 10.47
N TYR A 94 7.42 -10.65 10.83
CA TYR A 94 8.33 -10.02 9.88
C TYR A 94 9.08 -11.09 9.06
N ARG A 95 9.59 -12.13 9.75
CA ARG A 95 10.33 -13.23 9.10
C ARG A 95 9.47 -14.01 8.10
N ASN A 96 8.24 -14.35 8.49
CA ASN A 96 7.28 -15.05 7.64
C ASN A 96 6.91 -14.22 6.41
N LEU A 97 6.70 -12.91 6.57
CA LEU A 97 6.46 -12.01 5.44
C LEU A 97 7.60 -12.05 4.42
N ILE A 98 8.84 -11.79 4.87
CA ILE A 98 10.01 -11.76 3.99
C ILE A 98 10.20 -13.11 3.29
N LYS A 99 10.05 -14.22 4.02
CA LYS A 99 10.18 -15.56 3.46
C LYS A 99 9.12 -15.82 2.39
N ALA A 100 7.83 -15.67 2.72
CA ALA A 100 6.73 -16.00 1.82
C ALA A 100 6.75 -15.16 0.53
N VAL A 101 7.08 -13.87 0.64
CA VAL A 101 7.17 -12.99 -0.54
C VAL A 101 8.36 -13.37 -1.41
N ASN A 102 9.50 -13.71 -0.81
CA ASN A 102 10.67 -14.16 -1.56
C ASN A 102 10.39 -15.45 -2.33
N ASP A 103 9.75 -16.42 -1.69
CA ASP A 103 9.34 -17.69 -2.31
C ASP A 103 8.32 -17.46 -3.44
N ALA A 104 7.51 -16.40 -3.35
CA ALA A 104 6.53 -16.00 -4.36
C ALA A 104 7.06 -15.06 -5.46
N THR A 105 8.33 -14.62 -5.42
CA THR A 105 8.90 -13.76 -6.48
C THR A 105 8.75 -14.31 -7.91
N PRO A 106 8.76 -15.64 -8.17
CA PRO A 106 8.50 -16.15 -9.52
C PRO A 106 7.12 -15.77 -10.08
N ILE A 107 6.09 -15.64 -9.23
CA ILE A 107 4.74 -15.21 -9.65
C ILE A 107 4.79 -13.73 -10.07
N MET A 108 5.53 -12.90 -9.32
CA MET A 108 5.75 -11.50 -9.66
C MET A 108 6.55 -11.34 -10.96
N HIS A 109 7.57 -12.17 -11.20
CA HIS A 109 8.32 -12.18 -12.48
C HIS A 109 7.41 -12.56 -13.65
N ARG A 110 6.57 -13.60 -13.49
CA ARG A 110 5.56 -13.98 -14.49
C ARG A 110 4.60 -12.81 -14.80
N TYR A 111 4.15 -12.07 -13.78
CA TYR A 111 3.34 -10.87 -13.99
C TYR A 111 4.07 -9.80 -14.81
N MET A 112 5.37 -9.56 -14.56
CA MET A 112 6.17 -8.63 -15.36
C MET A 112 6.31 -9.09 -16.82
N HIS A 113 6.51 -10.38 -17.09
CA HIS A 113 6.51 -10.90 -18.46
C HIS A 113 5.16 -10.71 -19.17
N ILE A 114 4.05 -10.96 -18.46
CA ILE A 114 2.71 -10.74 -19.01
C ILE A 114 2.51 -9.25 -19.33
N ARG A 115 2.89 -8.34 -18.43
CA ARG A 115 2.82 -6.90 -18.68
C ARG A 115 3.65 -6.50 -19.91
N LYS A 116 4.89 -6.98 -20.03
CA LYS A 116 5.75 -6.74 -21.20
C LYS A 116 5.09 -7.20 -22.50
N ARG A 117 4.51 -8.41 -22.50
CA ARG A 117 3.78 -9.00 -23.64
C ARG A 117 2.56 -8.17 -24.02
N VAL A 118 1.72 -7.80 -23.06
CA VAL A 118 0.47 -7.05 -23.30
C VAL A 118 0.75 -5.63 -23.82
N LEU A 119 1.81 -4.98 -23.32
CA LEU A 119 2.25 -3.68 -23.80
C LEU A 119 2.95 -3.73 -25.17
N GLY A 120 3.33 -4.93 -25.64
CA GLY A 120 4.05 -5.11 -26.90
C GLY A 120 5.46 -4.52 -26.89
N TYR A 121 6.13 -4.51 -25.73
CA TYR A 121 7.45 -3.89 -25.59
C TYR A 121 8.58 -4.91 -25.73
N ASP A 122 9.56 -4.62 -26.60
CA ASP A 122 10.79 -5.41 -26.72
C ASP A 122 11.67 -5.30 -25.46
N GLU A 123 11.74 -4.09 -24.90
CA GLU A 123 12.38 -3.76 -23.63
C GLU A 123 11.36 -3.02 -22.77
N MET A 124 11.12 -3.48 -21.55
CA MET A 124 10.20 -2.87 -20.60
C MET A 124 10.99 -2.35 -19.42
N HIS A 125 10.84 -1.08 -19.07
CA HIS A 125 11.64 -0.41 -18.04
C HIS A 125 10.85 -0.18 -16.76
N MET A 126 11.51 0.31 -15.70
CA MET A 126 10.85 0.63 -14.43
C MET A 126 9.81 1.74 -14.54
N TYR A 127 9.91 2.59 -15.57
CA TYR A 127 8.90 3.61 -15.89
C TYR A 127 7.72 3.08 -16.73
N ASP A 128 7.70 1.78 -17.05
CA ASP A 128 6.61 1.13 -17.81
C ASP A 128 5.68 0.28 -16.91
N ILE A 129 5.94 0.19 -15.60
CA ILE A 129 5.22 -0.73 -14.69
C ILE A 129 4.00 -0.12 -13.99
N TYR A 130 3.65 1.12 -14.28
CA TYR A 130 2.54 1.85 -13.66
C TYR A 130 1.32 2.07 -14.55
N PRO A 131 1.45 2.24 -15.89
CA PRO A 131 0.29 2.33 -16.75
C PRO A 131 -0.61 1.09 -16.63
N SER A 132 -1.92 1.30 -16.66
CA SER A 132 -2.88 0.21 -16.70
C SER A 132 -2.68 -0.61 -17.98
N LEU A 133 -2.87 -1.93 -17.88
CA LEU A 133 -2.84 -2.85 -19.01
C LEU A 133 -4.14 -2.84 -19.83
N VAL A 134 -5.18 -2.20 -19.30
CA VAL A 134 -6.52 -2.22 -19.91
C VAL A 134 -6.99 -0.79 -20.06
N GLU A 135 -7.06 -0.33 -21.31
CA GLU A 135 -7.51 1.03 -21.61
C GLU A 135 -9.04 1.15 -21.56
N ASP A 136 -9.51 2.35 -21.21
CA ASP A 136 -10.89 2.80 -21.34
C ASP A 136 -11.96 1.93 -20.66
N ALA A 137 -11.58 1.20 -19.61
CA ALA A 137 -12.43 0.30 -18.85
C ALA A 137 -12.66 0.74 -17.39
N GLU A 138 -12.38 2.01 -17.08
CA GLU A 138 -12.51 2.57 -15.74
C GLU A 138 -13.97 2.87 -15.35
N LEU A 139 -14.26 2.76 -14.06
CA LEU A 139 -15.50 3.26 -13.48
C LEU A 139 -15.46 4.79 -13.47
N ARG A 140 -16.43 5.43 -14.14
CA ARG A 140 -16.62 6.89 -14.15
C ARG A 140 -17.97 7.24 -13.54
N LEU A 141 -18.08 7.02 -12.24
CA LEU A 141 -19.33 7.19 -11.50
C LEU A 141 -19.43 8.59 -10.89
N SER A 142 -20.66 9.08 -10.70
CA SER A 142 -20.90 10.19 -9.78
C SER A 142 -20.54 9.76 -8.34
N TYR A 143 -20.35 10.71 -7.43
CA TYR A 143 -20.09 10.40 -6.03
C TYR A 143 -21.24 9.56 -5.44
N GLU A 144 -22.48 9.92 -5.76
CA GLU A 144 -23.68 9.24 -5.30
C GLU A 144 -23.73 7.79 -5.79
N ASP A 145 -23.49 7.57 -7.08
CA ASP A 145 -23.47 6.22 -7.67
C ASP A 145 -22.29 5.39 -7.14
N ALA A 146 -21.13 6.02 -6.94
CA ALA A 146 -19.97 5.37 -6.34
C ALA A 146 -20.24 4.95 -4.90
N PHE A 147 -20.90 5.79 -4.09
CA PHE A 147 -21.25 5.45 -2.72
C PHE A 147 -22.28 4.31 -2.66
N GLU A 148 -23.29 4.32 -3.53
CA GLU A 148 -24.24 3.20 -3.63
C GLU A 148 -23.56 1.91 -4.10
N LEU A 149 -22.55 2.00 -4.97
CA LEU A 149 -21.74 0.85 -5.36
C LEU A 149 -20.92 0.32 -4.16
N VAL A 150 -20.32 1.20 -3.37
CA VAL A 150 -19.59 0.82 -2.14
C VAL A 150 -20.54 0.11 -1.16
N LEU A 151 -21.75 0.62 -0.93
CA LEU A 151 -22.76 -0.04 -0.10
C LEU A 151 -23.09 -1.45 -0.58
N LYS A 152 -23.22 -1.66 -1.90
CA LYS A 152 -23.45 -3.00 -2.47
C LYS A 152 -22.24 -3.92 -2.27
N GLY A 153 -21.04 -3.41 -2.49
CA GLY A 153 -19.79 -4.16 -2.30
C GLY A 153 -19.56 -4.58 -0.86
N LEU A 154 -20.01 -3.77 0.10
CA LEU A 154 -19.87 -3.99 1.54
C LEU A 154 -21.11 -4.62 2.18
N ALA A 155 -22.13 -4.98 1.39
CA ALA A 155 -23.29 -5.76 1.84
C ALA A 155 -22.92 -7.03 2.64
N PRO A 156 -21.85 -7.79 2.32
CA PRO A 156 -21.45 -8.96 3.09
C PRO A 156 -21.08 -8.68 4.55
N LEU A 157 -20.80 -7.44 4.96
CA LEU A 157 -20.53 -7.07 6.36
C LEU A 157 -21.81 -6.96 7.21
N GLY A 158 -22.98 -7.13 6.61
CA GLY A 158 -24.27 -7.14 7.29
C GLY A 158 -24.89 -5.75 7.47
N GLU A 159 -26.11 -5.75 8.01
CA GLU A 159 -26.96 -4.55 8.14
C GLU A 159 -26.37 -3.52 9.12
N GLU A 160 -25.73 -3.94 10.22
CA GLU A 160 -25.12 -3.01 11.19
C GLU A 160 -24.04 -2.14 10.52
N TYR A 161 -23.16 -2.76 9.73
CA TYR A 161 -22.09 -2.05 9.03
C TYR A 161 -22.66 -1.11 7.95
N ASN A 162 -23.60 -1.58 7.15
CA ASN A 162 -24.20 -0.79 6.08
C ASN A 162 -25.06 0.37 6.60
N ALA A 163 -25.76 0.19 7.71
CA ALA A 163 -26.48 1.26 8.36
C ALA A 163 -25.52 2.38 8.81
N LEU A 164 -24.34 2.04 9.35
CA LEU A 164 -23.33 3.01 9.72
C LEU A 164 -22.69 3.71 8.51
N LEU A 165 -22.45 2.98 7.41
CA LEU A 165 -22.00 3.60 6.16
C LEU A 165 -23.01 4.64 5.66
N ARG A 166 -24.30 4.27 5.55
CA ARG A 166 -25.37 5.19 5.12
C ARG A 166 -25.46 6.39 6.06
N ARG A 167 -25.44 6.15 7.36
CA ARG A 167 -25.43 7.21 8.37
C ARG A 167 -24.26 8.16 8.17
N GLY A 168 -23.05 7.66 7.90
CA GLY A 168 -21.89 8.50 7.66
C GLY A 168 -22.02 9.43 6.46
N ARG A 169 -22.68 8.97 5.38
CA ARG A 169 -23.04 9.83 4.25
C ARG A 169 -24.13 10.83 4.63
N ASP A 170 -25.23 10.35 5.17
CA ASP A 170 -26.45 11.14 5.38
C ASP A 170 -26.28 12.20 6.48
N GLU A 171 -25.44 11.91 7.49
CA GLU A 171 -25.04 12.85 8.55
C GLU A 171 -23.77 13.66 8.21
N ARG A 172 -23.31 13.64 6.96
CA ARG A 172 -22.19 14.46 6.44
C ARG A 172 -20.86 14.28 7.20
N TRP A 173 -20.47 13.04 7.49
CA TRP A 173 -19.13 12.74 8.02
C TRP A 173 -18.04 12.95 6.95
N ILE A 174 -18.43 13.02 5.67
CA ILE A 174 -17.55 13.01 4.51
C ILE A 174 -17.54 14.39 3.84
N ASP A 175 -16.37 15.01 3.77
CA ASP A 175 -16.11 16.21 2.97
C ASP A 175 -15.59 15.79 1.58
N VAL A 176 -16.47 15.86 0.56
CA VAL A 176 -16.33 15.12 -0.71
C VAL A 176 -15.50 15.85 -1.77
N CYS A 177 -15.82 17.11 -2.05
CA CYS A 177 -15.36 17.79 -3.27
C CYS A 177 -14.01 18.47 -3.08
N GLU A 178 -13.20 18.51 -4.13
CA GLU A 178 -12.01 19.38 -4.15
C GLU A 178 -12.42 20.85 -4.13
N THR A 179 -11.74 21.66 -3.31
CA THR A 179 -11.94 23.12 -3.23
C THR A 179 -10.61 23.84 -3.12
N GLU A 180 -10.57 25.13 -3.47
CA GLU A 180 -9.37 25.95 -3.33
C GLU A 180 -8.83 25.90 -1.88
N GLY A 181 -7.53 25.61 -1.73
CA GLY A 181 -6.87 25.51 -0.42
C GLY A 181 -7.15 24.22 0.37
N LYS A 182 -7.96 23.29 -0.16
CA LYS A 182 -8.21 21.99 0.49
C LYS A 182 -6.96 21.13 0.51
N ARG A 183 -6.77 20.38 1.60
CA ARG A 183 -5.68 19.40 1.71
C ARG A 183 -5.86 18.31 0.64
N SER A 184 -4.79 17.98 -0.08
CA SER A 184 -4.81 16.95 -1.11
C SER A 184 -4.91 15.52 -0.53
N GLY A 185 -5.25 14.58 -1.40
CA GLY A 185 -5.40 13.16 -1.04
C GLY A 185 -6.76 12.86 -0.37
N ALA A 186 -6.78 11.81 0.43
CA ALA A 186 -7.92 11.44 1.26
C ALA A 186 -7.41 10.98 2.63
N TYR A 187 -8.23 11.10 3.66
CA TYR A 187 -7.93 10.55 4.98
C TYR A 187 -9.18 10.45 5.86
N SER A 188 -9.06 9.66 6.92
CA SER A 188 -10.03 9.55 8.01
C SER A 188 -9.40 9.96 9.34
N ILE A 189 -10.16 10.65 10.19
CA ILE A 189 -9.78 10.97 11.57
C ILE A 189 -10.86 10.49 12.54
N GLY A 190 -10.43 9.73 13.55
CA GLY A 190 -11.26 9.35 14.69
C GLY A 190 -11.11 10.35 15.84
N ILE A 191 -12.23 10.76 16.44
CA ILE A 191 -12.26 11.57 17.66
C ILE A 191 -13.07 10.81 18.70
N TYR A 192 -12.48 10.50 19.85
CA TYR A 192 -13.19 9.76 20.89
C TYR A 192 -14.43 10.52 21.39
N GLY A 193 -15.54 9.81 21.54
CA GLY A 193 -16.83 10.40 21.92
C GLY A 193 -17.55 11.16 20.80
N CYS A 194 -16.99 11.18 19.58
CA CYS A 194 -17.62 11.76 18.40
C CYS A 194 -17.63 10.74 17.25
N HIS A 195 -18.42 11.00 16.21
CA HIS A 195 -18.30 10.26 14.95
C HIS A 195 -16.97 10.62 14.26
N PRO A 196 -16.42 9.72 13.43
CA PRO A 196 -15.24 10.01 12.61
C PRO A 196 -15.55 11.08 11.54
N TYR A 197 -14.49 11.66 10.98
CA TYR A 197 -14.56 12.55 9.82
C TYR A 197 -13.69 12.00 8.69
N VAL A 198 -14.18 12.10 7.47
CA VAL A 198 -13.49 11.67 6.25
C VAL A 198 -13.33 12.87 5.33
N LEU A 199 -12.12 13.05 4.81
CA LEU A 199 -11.84 14.00 3.74
C LEU A 199 -11.57 13.23 2.46
N LEU A 200 -12.25 13.62 1.38
CA LEU A 200 -12.00 13.16 0.02
C LEU A 200 -11.69 14.37 -0.88
N ASN A 201 -11.08 14.08 -2.03
CA ASN A 201 -11.05 14.95 -3.20
C ASN A 201 -11.59 14.13 -4.38
N TYR A 202 -12.90 13.88 -4.36
CA TYR A 202 -13.52 12.90 -5.25
C TYR A 202 -13.53 13.38 -6.71
N GLN A 203 -13.02 12.52 -7.59
CA GLN A 203 -13.11 12.59 -9.04
C GLN A 203 -13.72 11.28 -9.56
N PRO A 204 -14.44 11.29 -10.70
CA PRO A 204 -15.13 10.12 -11.24
C PRO A 204 -14.14 9.11 -11.86
N THR A 205 -13.37 8.43 -11.01
CA THR A 205 -12.35 7.43 -11.37
C THR A 205 -12.54 6.18 -10.54
N THR A 206 -12.12 5.01 -11.06
CA THR A 206 -12.15 3.75 -10.29
C THR A 206 -11.41 3.90 -8.96
N HIS A 207 -10.22 4.52 -9.00
CA HIS A 207 -9.41 4.72 -7.80
C HIS A 207 -10.19 5.44 -6.70
N ASN A 208 -10.95 6.50 -7.02
CA ASN A 208 -11.73 7.22 -6.02
C ASN A 208 -12.98 6.48 -5.54
N VAL A 209 -13.55 5.55 -6.32
CA VAL A 209 -14.56 4.62 -5.80
C VAL A 209 -13.96 3.76 -4.68
N PHE A 210 -12.76 3.21 -4.90
CA PHE A 210 -12.04 2.45 -3.88
C PHE A 210 -11.60 3.32 -2.71
N THR A 211 -11.22 4.59 -2.94
CA THR A 211 -10.91 5.54 -1.86
C THR A 211 -12.09 5.76 -0.91
N ILE A 212 -13.34 5.81 -1.39
CA ILE A 212 -14.51 5.87 -0.51
C ILE A 212 -14.56 4.64 0.40
N ALA A 213 -14.41 3.44 -0.16
CA ALA A 213 -14.41 2.19 0.61
C ALA A 213 -13.28 2.15 1.64
N HIS A 214 -12.08 2.59 1.24
CA HIS A 214 -10.88 2.68 2.06
C HIS A 214 -11.08 3.59 3.27
N GLU A 215 -11.42 4.86 3.04
CA GLU A 215 -11.54 5.83 4.13
C GLU A 215 -12.71 5.54 5.07
N MET A 216 -13.82 5.01 4.52
CA MET A 216 -14.93 4.55 5.35
C MET A 216 -14.55 3.32 6.19
N GLY A 217 -13.62 2.49 5.73
CA GLY A 217 -13.06 1.40 6.54
C GLY A 217 -12.31 1.92 7.76
N HIS A 218 -11.44 2.94 7.59
CA HIS A 218 -10.81 3.61 8.72
C HIS A 218 -11.82 4.29 9.65
N ALA A 219 -12.81 5.00 9.07
CA ALA A 219 -13.84 5.70 9.82
C ALA A 219 -14.61 4.72 10.72
N LEU A 220 -15.08 3.61 10.15
CA LEU A 220 -15.85 2.62 10.91
C LEU A 220 -15.00 1.79 11.87
N HIS A 221 -13.71 1.55 11.58
CA HIS A 221 -12.79 1.00 12.57
C HIS A 221 -12.66 1.92 13.78
N SER A 222 -12.44 3.22 13.56
CA SER A 222 -12.42 4.22 14.63
C SER A 222 -13.75 4.30 15.39
N TYR A 223 -14.88 4.25 14.69
CA TYR A 223 -16.21 4.27 15.29
C TYR A 223 -16.41 3.08 16.24
N PHE A 224 -16.16 1.85 15.77
CA PHE A 224 -16.36 0.66 16.57
C PHE A 224 -15.43 0.61 17.77
N SER A 225 -14.15 0.92 17.58
CA SER A 225 -13.19 0.99 18.67
C SER A 225 -13.59 2.03 19.73
N ASN A 226 -13.92 3.25 19.32
CA ASN A 226 -14.35 4.31 20.24
C ASN A 226 -15.64 3.95 20.99
N SER A 227 -16.57 3.24 20.34
CA SER A 227 -17.85 2.86 20.95
C SER A 227 -17.74 1.74 22.00
N ARG A 228 -16.69 0.93 21.94
CA ARG A 228 -16.54 -0.30 22.75
C ARG A 228 -15.34 -0.29 23.69
N GLN A 229 -14.44 0.68 23.56
CA GLN A 229 -13.28 0.85 24.42
C GLN A 229 -13.36 2.16 25.23
N PRO A 230 -12.77 2.21 26.45
CA PRO A 230 -12.52 3.47 27.12
C PRO A 230 -11.51 4.31 26.33
N TYR A 231 -11.51 5.63 26.51
CA TYR A 231 -10.60 6.57 25.83
C TYR A 231 -9.14 6.09 25.79
N ALA A 232 -8.63 5.59 26.92
CA ALA A 232 -7.25 5.12 27.04
C ALA A 232 -6.91 3.91 26.15
N LYS A 233 -7.92 3.18 25.65
CA LYS A 233 -7.77 1.96 24.83
C LYS A 233 -8.46 2.06 23.48
N SER A 234 -9.00 3.22 23.11
CA SER A 234 -9.76 3.36 21.86
C SER A 234 -8.88 3.50 20.62
N ASN A 235 -7.63 3.92 20.77
CA ASN A 235 -6.68 3.99 19.66
C ASN A 235 -6.08 2.60 19.41
N TYR A 236 -6.34 2.04 18.23
CA TYR A 236 -5.61 0.88 17.72
C TYR A 236 -4.19 1.27 17.27
N THR A 237 -3.28 0.31 17.23
CA THR A 237 -1.91 0.56 16.80
C THR A 237 -1.82 0.78 15.30
N LEU A 238 -0.75 1.43 14.87
CA LEU A 238 -0.48 1.69 13.46
C LEU A 238 -0.29 0.39 12.65
N PHE A 239 0.13 -0.69 13.31
CA PHE A 239 0.28 -2.03 12.72
C PHE A 239 -1.02 -2.58 12.10
N VAL A 240 -2.19 -2.25 12.67
CA VAL A 240 -3.50 -2.74 12.17
C VAL A 240 -4.35 -1.67 11.49
N ALA A 241 -3.84 -0.44 11.36
CA ALA A 241 -4.63 0.69 10.88
C ALA A 241 -5.17 0.49 9.45
N GLU A 242 -4.36 -0.10 8.56
CA GLU A 242 -4.68 -0.34 7.13
C GLU A 242 -5.56 -1.57 6.89
N VAL A 243 -5.81 -2.40 7.91
CA VAL A 243 -6.50 -3.68 7.73
C VAL A 243 -7.97 -3.44 7.38
N ALA A 244 -8.65 -2.55 8.12
CA ALA A 244 -10.07 -2.33 7.92
C ALA A 244 -10.40 -1.65 6.59
N SER A 245 -9.61 -0.64 6.21
CA SER A 245 -9.71 0.04 4.92
C SER A 245 -9.48 -0.93 3.75
N THR A 246 -8.44 -1.76 3.85
CA THR A 246 -8.13 -2.75 2.81
C THR A 246 -9.15 -3.89 2.73
N VAL A 247 -9.75 -4.32 3.86
CA VAL A 247 -10.87 -5.31 3.84
C VAL A 247 -12.02 -4.78 2.99
N ASN A 248 -12.38 -3.51 3.15
CA ASN A 248 -13.44 -2.90 2.36
C ASN A 248 -13.11 -2.88 0.86
N GLU A 249 -11.88 -2.50 0.50
CA GLU A 249 -11.43 -2.53 -0.90
C GLU A 249 -11.49 -3.96 -1.48
N VAL A 250 -10.99 -4.96 -0.77
CA VAL A 250 -11.01 -6.35 -1.24
C VAL A 250 -12.44 -6.87 -1.41
N LEU A 251 -13.35 -6.54 -0.48
CA LEU A 251 -14.77 -6.90 -0.60
C LEU A 251 -15.43 -6.23 -1.80
N LEU A 252 -15.21 -4.92 -1.99
CA LEU A 252 -15.73 -4.18 -3.14
C LEU A 252 -15.20 -4.75 -4.45
N LEU A 253 -13.91 -5.04 -4.53
CA LEU A 253 -13.29 -5.63 -5.71
C LEU A 253 -13.88 -7.01 -6.03
N LYS A 254 -13.99 -7.90 -5.02
CA LYS A 254 -14.56 -9.24 -5.20
C LYS A 254 -16.03 -9.19 -5.60
N TYR A 255 -16.79 -8.24 -5.06
CA TYR A 255 -18.15 -7.95 -5.52
C TYR A 255 -18.17 -7.58 -7.00
N LEU A 256 -17.38 -6.58 -7.41
CA LEU A 256 -17.33 -6.11 -8.79
C LEU A 256 -16.92 -7.21 -9.78
N LEU A 257 -15.87 -7.99 -9.45
CA LEU A 257 -15.41 -9.12 -10.27
C LEU A 257 -16.46 -10.22 -10.42
N LYS A 258 -17.31 -10.41 -9.40
CA LYS A 258 -18.39 -11.41 -9.40
C LYS A 258 -19.60 -10.93 -10.18
N THR A 259 -19.92 -9.64 -10.14
CA THR A 259 -21.18 -9.11 -10.71
C THR A 259 -21.04 -8.47 -12.08
N THR A 260 -19.84 -8.06 -12.49
CA THR A 260 -19.65 -7.45 -13.81
C THR A 260 -19.79 -8.48 -14.94
N GLU A 261 -20.60 -8.15 -15.94
CA GLU A 261 -20.69 -8.89 -17.21
C GLU A 261 -19.76 -8.29 -18.29
N ASP A 262 -19.28 -7.06 -18.07
CA ASP A 262 -18.34 -6.41 -18.97
C ASP A 262 -16.94 -7.02 -18.84
N LYS A 263 -16.50 -7.68 -19.91
CA LYS A 263 -15.18 -8.31 -20.00
C LYS A 263 -14.03 -7.30 -19.92
N ALA A 264 -14.20 -6.09 -20.44
CA ALA A 264 -13.16 -5.05 -20.37
C ALA A 264 -13.00 -4.57 -18.93
N LEU A 265 -14.11 -4.23 -18.26
CA LEU A 265 -14.11 -3.88 -16.84
C LEU A 265 -13.56 -5.03 -15.97
N LYS A 266 -13.92 -6.28 -16.26
CA LYS A 266 -13.38 -7.44 -15.53
C LYS A 266 -11.85 -7.56 -15.67
N LYS A 267 -11.32 -7.41 -16.88
CA LYS A 267 -9.86 -7.38 -17.11
C LYS A 267 -9.21 -6.23 -16.36
N TYR A 268 -9.79 -5.03 -16.40
CA TYR A 268 -9.29 -3.87 -15.70
C TYR A 268 -9.23 -4.09 -14.19
N LEU A 269 -10.29 -4.64 -13.59
CA LEU A 269 -10.33 -4.95 -12.15
C LEU A 269 -9.32 -6.02 -11.74
N LEU A 270 -9.09 -7.03 -12.58
CA LEU A 270 -8.02 -8.01 -12.36
C LEU A 270 -6.64 -7.35 -12.40
N ASN A 271 -6.37 -6.49 -13.38
CA ASN A 271 -5.12 -5.72 -13.43
C ASN A 271 -4.99 -4.78 -12.21
N TYR A 272 -6.06 -4.08 -11.83
CA TYR A 272 -6.10 -3.24 -10.64
C TYR A 272 -5.74 -4.02 -9.37
N PHE A 273 -6.31 -5.22 -9.19
CA PHE A 273 -6.01 -6.07 -8.04
C PHE A 273 -4.55 -6.54 -8.03
N MET A 274 -4.05 -6.99 -9.18
CA MET A 274 -2.66 -7.41 -9.33
C MET A 274 -1.70 -6.26 -9.04
N ASP A 275 -2.00 -5.04 -9.50
CA ASP A 275 -1.18 -3.87 -9.21
C ASP A 275 -1.27 -3.45 -7.74
N MET A 276 -2.44 -3.55 -7.10
CA MET A 276 -2.60 -3.34 -5.66
C MET A 276 -1.72 -4.29 -4.85
N ILE A 277 -1.71 -5.59 -5.19
CA ILE A 277 -0.83 -6.58 -4.53
C ILE A 277 0.64 -6.27 -4.83
N ARG A 278 1.00 -5.97 -6.09
CA ARG A 278 2.37 -5.60 -6.45
C ARG A 278 2.89 -4.43 -5.62
N THR A 279 2.10 -3.36 -5.49
CA THR A 279 2.56 -2.11 -4.85
C THR A 279 2.49 -2.13 -3.33
N THR A 280 1.55 -2.88 -2.76
CA THR A 280 1.28 -2.88 -1.31
C THR A 280 1.84 -4.10 -0.60
N LEU A 281 2.03 -5.23 -1.31
CA LEU A 281 2.68 -6.43 -0.78
C LEU A 281 4.14 -6.51 -1.25
N PHE A 282 4.39 -6.87 -2.51
CA PHE A 282 5.76 -7.13 -3.00
C PHE A 282 6.70 -5.94 -2.83
N ARG A 283 6.29 -4.73 -3.25
CA ARG A 283 7.14 -3.53 -3.15
C ARG A 283 7.39 -3.11 -1.70
N GLN A 284 6.39 -3.23 -0.82
CA GLN A 284 6.57 -2.86 0.60
C GLN A 284 7.46 -3.88 1.32
N THR A 285 7.41 -5.16 0.93
CA THR A 285 8.36 -6.18 1.39
C THR A 285 9.77 -5.93 0.86
N GLN A 286 9.94 -5.51 -0.39
CA GLN A 286 11.24 -5.08 -0.93
C GLN A 286 11.83 -3.93 -0.09
N PHE A 287 11.00 -2.95 0.26
CA PHE A 287 11.39 -1.84 1.14
C PHE A 287 11.76 -2.30 2.55
N ALA A 288 10.99 -3.24 3.12
CA ALA A 288 11.28 -3.84 4.42
C ALA A 288 12.62 -4.60 4.40
N GLU A 289 12.91 -5.38 3.34
CA GLU A 289 14.18 -6.09 3.18
C GLU A 289 15.37 -5.12 3.01
N PHE A 290 15.16 -4.01 2.29
CA PHE A 290 16.16 -2.94 2.19
C PHE A 290 16.46 -2.31 3.55
N GLU A 291 15.41 -1.93 4.27
CA GLU A 291 15.52 -1.29 5.58
C GLU A 291 16.22 -2.20 6.59
N GLU A 292 15.84 -3.48 6.65
CA GLU A 292 16.48 -4.46 7.51
C GLU A 292 17.98 -4.60 7.21
N LYS A 293 18.34 -4.77 5.93
CA LYS A 293 19.73 -4.94 5.51
C LYS A 293 20.56 -3.68 5.78
N ALA A 294 20.01 -2.50 5.53
CA ALA A 294 20.69 -1.24 5.83
C ALA A 294 20.95 -1.06 7.33
N HIS A 295 19.97 -1.40 8.18
CA HIS A 295 20.16 -1.39 9.64
C HIS A 295 21.21 -2.40 10.08
N ALA A 296 21.16 -3.64 9.56
CA ALA A 296 22.12 -4.69 9.90
C ALA A 296 23.57 -4.31 9.53
N MET A 297 23.78 -3.72 8.35
CA MET A 297 25.08 -3.17 7.94
C MET A 297 25.59 -2.13 8.95
N ALA A 298 24.75 -1.16 9.32
CA ALA A 298 25.12 -0.13 10.28
C ALA A 298 25.36 -0.67 11.71
N GLU A 299 24.58 -1.66 12.14
CA GLU A 299 24.76 -2.35 13.43
C GLU A 299 26.08 -3.14 13.47
N ALA A 300 26.51 -3.69 12.33
CA ALA A 300 27.81 -4.33 12.15
C ALA A 300 28.99 -3.32 12.08
N GLY A 301 28.71 -2.02 12.16
CA GLY A 301 29.72 -0.97 12.13
C GLY A 301 30.09 -0.50 10.71
N GLU A 302 29.39 -0.96 9.69
CA GLU A 302 29.63 -0.50 8.32
C GLU A 302 29.10 0.94 8.13
N PRO A 303 29.86 1.83 7.47
CA PRO A 303 29.37 3.14 7.11
C PRO A 303 28.35 3.03 5.97
N LEU A 304 27.19 3.67 6.11
CA LEU A 304 26.22 3.79 5.02
C LEU A 304 26.53 5.04 4.20
N ASN A 305 26.70 4.85 2.90
CA ASN A 305 26.95 5.91 1.93
C ASN A 305 26.05 5.72 0.70
N LYS A 306 26.07 6.70 -0.22
CA LYS A 306 25.20 6.64 -1.41
C LYS A 306 25.46 5.41 -2.28
N ASP A 307 26.68 4.91 -2.34
CA ASP A 307 27.07 3.86 -3.27
C ASP A 307 26.61 2.49 -2.75
N ASN A 308 26.90 2.16 -1.48
CA ASN A 308 26.48 0.87 -0.91
C ASN A 308 24.95 0.77 -0.70
N LEU A 309 24.28 1.87 -0.35
CA LEU A 309 22.82 1.91 -0.29
C LEU A 309 22.20 1.72 -1.68
N SER A 310 22.76 2.37 -2.71
CA SER A 310 22.23 2.22 -4.07
C SER A 310 22.50 0.82 -4.63
N SER A 311 23.65 0.21 -4.36
CA SER A 311 23.94 -1.18 -4.74
C SER A 311 23.02 -2.18 -4.01
N LEU A 312 22.77 -1.97 -2.71
CA LEU A 312 21.83 -2.79 -1.94
C LEU A 312 20.42 -2.72 -2.56
N TYR A 313 19.97 -1.52 -2.87
CA TYR A 313 18.64 -1.31 -3.44
C TYR A 313 18.52 -1.88 -4.86
N ASP A 314 19.53 -1.69 -5.71
CA ASP A 314 19.61 -2.27 -7.06
C ASP A 314 19.47 -3.80 -7.04
N GLY A 315 20.24 -4.48 -6.17
CA GLY A 315 20.17 -5.93 -6.03
C GLY A 315 18.77 -6.42 -5.62
N LEU A 316 18.09 -5.68 -4.72
CA LEU A 316 16.72 -5.97 -4.34
C LEU A 316 15.73 -5.69 -5.48
N ASN A 317 15.90 -4.61 -6.23
CA ASN A 317 15.04 -4.31 -7.37
C ASN A 317 15.10 -5.43 -8.42
N LYS A 318 16.30 -5.85 -8.82
CA LYS A 318 16.52 -6.97 -9.75
C LYS A 318 15.89 -8.27 -9.23
N LYS A 319 16.05 -8.58 -7.94
CA LYS A 319 15.45 -9.76 -7.32
C LYS A 319 13.92 -9.77 -7.41
N TYR A 320 13.26 -8.64 -7.14
CA TYR A 320 11.79 -8.59 -7.08
C TYR A 320 11.13 -8.47 -8.46
N TYR A 321 11.75 -7.80 -9.42
CA TYR A 321 11.15 -7.56 -10.74
C TYR A 321 11.61 -8.52 -11.84
N GLY A 322 12.72 -9.23 -11.63
CA GLY A 322 13.21 -10.26 -12.56
C GLY A 322 13.77 -9.69 -13.86
N ASP A 323 13.98 -10.55 -14.84
CA ASP A 323 14.61 -10.25 -16.13
C ASP A 323 13.63 -9.68 -17.18
N ALA A 324 12.33 -9.71 -16.91
CA ALA A 324 11.32 -9.05 -17.73
C ALA A 324 11.48 -7.52 -17.77
N VAL A 325 12.11 -6.94 -16.73
CA VAL A 325 12.37 -5.50 -16.62
C VAL A 325 13.82 -5.20 -16.96
N THR A 326 14.03 -4.37 -17.98
CA THR A 326 15.33 -3.84 -18.36
C THR A 326 15.87 -2.94 -17.25
N TYR A 327 17.14 -3.10 -16.92
CA TYR A 327 17.79 -2.34 -15.86
C TYR A 327 17.95 -0.85 -16.23
N ASP A 328 17.48 0.01 -15.33
CA ASP A 328 17.67 1.46 -15.39
C ASP A 328 18.62 1.90 -14.25
N PRO A 329 19.80 2.50 -14.51
CA PRO A 329 20.71 2.94 -13.45
C PRO A 329 20.09 3.88 -12.41
N GLU A 330 19.11 4.68 -12.81
CA GLU A 330 18.39 5.61 -11.96
C GLU A 330 17.62 4.90 -10.83
N ILE A 331 17.10 3.67 -11.06
CA ILE A 331 16.28 2.97 -10.07
C ILE A 331 17.08 2.60 -8.82
N ALA A 332 18.39 2.45 -8.94
CA ALA A 332 19.29 2.19 -7.82
C ALA A 332 19.19 3.27 -6.72
N THR A 333 18.72 4.48 -7.08
CA THR A 333 18.62 5.62 -6.15
C THR A 333 17.23 5.79 -5.52
N GLU A 334 16.27 4.91 -5.83
CA GLU A 334 14.89 5.03 -5.35
C GLU A 334 14.76 4.99 -3.83
N TRP A 335 15.66 4.33 -3.11
CA TRP A 335 15.67 4.38 -1.64
C TRP A 335 15.69 5.81 -1.09
N ALA A 336 16.30 6.75 -1.81
CA ALA A 336 16.50 8.12 -1.36
C ALA A 336 15.22 8.97 -1.37
N ARG A 337 14.18 8.55 -2.10
CA ARG A 337 12.88 9.25 -2.18
C ARG A 337 11.82 8.68 -1.24
N ILE A 338 12.14 7.68 -0.43
CA ILE A 338 11.16 6.99 0.42
C ILE A 338 11.15 7.64 1.82
N PRO A 339 10.14 8.48 2.16
CA PRO A 339 10.06 9.11 3.48
C PRO A 339 9.99 8.12 4.63
N HIS A 340 9.35 6.98 4.37
CA HIS A 340 9.04 6.01 5.40
C HIS A 340 10.29 5.36 6.01
N PHE A 341 11.44 5.37 5.32
CA PHE A 341 12.70 4.90 5.89
C PHE A 341 13.22 5.78 7.04
N TYR A 342 12.70 6.99 7.24
CA TYR A 342 12.99 7.81 8.42
C TYR A 342 12.09 7.46 9.63
N ARG A 343 11.23 6.44 9.49
CA ARG A 343 10.42 5.83 10.54
C ARG A 343 10.71 4.33 10.58
N ALA A 344 11.72 3.96 11.36
CA ALA A 344 12.26 2.60 11.41
C ALA A 344 11.18 1.51 11.45
N PHE A 345 11.25 0.58 10.50
CA PHE A 345 10.41 -0.61 10.36
C PHE A 345 8.92 -0.30 10.27
N TYR A 346 8.56 0.74 9.52
CA TYR A 346 7.16 1.11 9.30
C TYR A 346 6.53 0.40 8.08
N VAL A 347 7.29 0.21 6.99
CA VAL A 347 6.72 -0.15 5.69
C VAL A 347 6.14 -1.56 5.61
N TYR A 348 6.66 -2.51 6.39
CA TYR A 348 6.19 -3.90 6.40
C TYR A 348 4.71 -4.03 6.80
N LYS A 349 4.18 -3.03 7.52
CA LYS A 349 2.79 -2.95 7.99
C LYS A 349 1.78 -2.90 6.85
N TYR A 350 2.15 -2.28 5.73
CA TYR A 350 1.30 -2.28 4.54
C TYR A 350 1.16 -3.71 3.98
N ALA A 351 2.27 -4.44 3.91
CA ALA A 351 2.31 -5.80 3.39
C ALA A 351 1.58 -6.80 4.30
N THR A 352 1.76 -6.69 5.62
CA THR A 352 0.97 -7.50 6.58
C THR A 352 -0.50 -7.09 6.57
N GLY A 353 -0.80 -5.80 6.42
CA GLY A 353 -2.16 -5.25 6.35
C GLY A 353 -2.96 -5.81 5.19
N ILE A 354 -2.44 -5.73 3.95
CA ILE A 354 -3.11 -6.30 2.77
C ILE A 354 -3.25 -7.82 2.86
N THR A 355 -2.23 -8.52 3.38
CA THR A 355 -2.30 -9.97 3.60
C THR A 355 -3.45 -10.32 4.55
N ALA A 356 -3.51 -9.66 5.71
CA ALA A 356 -4.57 -9.90 6.68
C ALA A 356 -5.96 -9.55 6.11
N ALA A 357 -6.06 -8.43 5.39
CA ALA A 357 -7.30 -7.99 4.78
C ALA A 357 -7.85 -8.99 3.75
N ILE A 358 -6.99 -9.54 2.90
CA ILE A 358 -7.38 -10.59 1.93
C ILE A 358 -7.91 -11.83 2.67
N CYS A 359 -7.21 -12.31 3.70
CA CYS A 359 -7.64 -13.46 4.49
C CYS A 359 -9.00 -13.21 5.18
N ILE A 360 -9.16 -12.06 5.81
CA ILE A 360 -10.39 -11.67 6.51
C ILE A 360 -11.56 -11.55 5.52
N ALA A 361 -11.37 -10.87 4.38
CA ALA A 361 -12.39 -10.73 3.36
C ALA A 361 -12.82 -12.10 2.79
N ASN A 362 -11.87 -13.00 2.54
CA ASN A 362 -12.16 -14.36 2.11
C ASN A 362 -12.98 -15.14 3.14
N LYS A 363 -12.68 -14.99 4.44
CA LYS A 363 -13.45 -15.59 5.52
C LYS A 363 -14.87 -15.02 5.62
N ILE A 364 -15.03 -13.70 5.50
CA ILE A 364 -16.35 -13.06 5.48
C ILE A 364 -17.20 -13.63 4.34
N LEU A 365 -16.65 -13.76 3.13
CA LEU A 365 -17.37 -14.24 1.96
C LEU A 365 -17.69 -15.75 2.00
N SER A 366 -16.88 -16.56 2.68
CA SER A 366 -17.03 -18.02 2.72
C SER A 366 -17.73 -18.55 3.97
N GLU A 367 -17.48 -17.96 5.14
CA GLU A 367 -18.04 -18.40 6.43
C GLU A 367 -19.29 -17.59 6.81
N GLY A 368 -19.44 -16.35 6.33
CA GLY A 368 -20.60 -15.49 6.63
C GLY A 368 -20.59 -14.98 8.08
N ALA A 369 -21.74 -15.07 8.77
CA ALA A 369 -21.96 -14.48 10.10
C ALA A 369 -20.84 -14.77 11.13
N PRO A 370 -20.32 -16.00 11.28
CA PRO A 370 -19.23 -16.27 12.23
C PRO A 370 -17.93 -15.49 11.95
N ALA A 371 -17.60 -15.22 10.68
CA ALA A 371 -16.42 -14.42 10.35
C ALA A 371 -16.68 -12.91 10.55
N ILE A 372 -17.91 -12.45 10.30
CA ILE A 372 -18.32 -11.06 10.54
C ILE A 372 -18.23 -10.73 12.04
N GLU A 373 -18.71 -11.61 12.92
CA GLU A 373 -18.62 -11.42 14.38
C GLU A 373 -17.17 -11.29 14.86
N LYS A 374 -16.27 -12.13 14.32
CA LYS A 374 -14.84 -12.07 14.61
C LYS A 374 -14.21 -10.77 14.09
N TYR A 375 -14.59 -10.34 12.89
CA TYR A 375 -14.13 -9.08 12.33
C TYR A 375 -14.62 -7.87 13.14
N PHE A 376 -15.86 -7.87 13.60
CA PHE A 376 -16.38 -6.81 14.48
C PHE A 376 -15.67 -6.82 15.83
N THR A 377 -15.30 -7.98 16.36
CA THR A 377 -14.46 -8.07 17.56
C THR A 377 -13.11 -7.38 17.34
N PHE A 378 -12.48 -7.61 16.18
CA PHE A 378 -11.26 -6.89 15.77
C PHE A 378 -11.47 -5.38 15.67
N LEU A 379 -12.49 -4.90 14.96
CA LEU A 379 -12.77 -3.46 14.82
C LEU A 379 -13.06 -2.77 16.16
N SER A 380 -13.59 -3.53 17.11
CA SER A 380 -13.91 -3.07 18.46
C SER A 380 -12.74 -3.13 19.42
N GLY A 381 -11.64 -3.77 19.01
CA GLY A 381 -10.52 -4.13 19.87
C GLY A 381 -9.69 -2.93 20.29
N GLY A 382 -9.57 -1.91 19.45
CA GLY A 382 -8.71 -0.75 19.74
C GLY A 382 -7.31 -1.16 20.19
N GLY A 383 -6.84 -0.56 21.27
CA GLY A 383 -5.62 -0.93 22.01
C GLY A 383 -5.91 -1.79 23.24
N SER A 384 -6.94 -2.63 23.22
CA SER A 384 -7.32 -3.44 24.40
C SER A 384 -6.40 -4.64 24.64
N THR A 385 -5.75 -5.15 23.58
CA THR A 385 -4.80 -6.26 23.58
C THR A 385 -3.81 -6.10 22.43
N ASP A 386 -2.86 -7.02 22.28
CA ASP A 386 -1.85 -6.94 21.22
C ASP A 386 -2.49 -7.09 19.83
N PRO A 387 -1.97 -6.38 18.82
CA PRO A 387 -2.63 -6.29 17.54
C PRO A 387 -2.52 -7.59 16.71
N VAL A 388 -1.52 -8.42 16.97
CA VAL A 388 -1.35 -9.73 16.30
C VAL A 388 -2.45 -10.69 16.75
N SER A 389 -2.76 -10.73 18.05
CA SER A 389 -3.86 -11.51 18.62
C SER A 389 -5.22 -11.05 18.10
N LEU A 390 -5.44 -9.74 17.94
CA LEU A 390 -6.68 -9.21 17.35
C LEU A 390 -6.87 -9.71 15.90
N LEU A 391 -5.81 -9.66 15.08
CA LEU A 391 -5.85 -10.17 13.71
C LEU A 391 -6.06 -11.68 13.64
N LYS A 392 -5.37 -12.42 14.50
CA LYS A 392 -5.56 -13.86 14.64
C LYS A 392 -7.00 -14.20 14.98
N GLY A 393 -7.62 -13.46 15.90
CA GLY A 393 -9.04 -13.57 16.24
C GLY A 393 -9.97 -13.32 15.05
N ALA A 394 -9.64 -12.34 14.20
CA ALA A 394 -10.36 -12.06 12.94
C ALA A 394 -10.12 -13.11 11.84
N GLY A 395 -9.22 -14.07 12.06
CA GLY A 395 -8.91 -15.14 11.13
C GLY A 395 -7.70 -14.91 10.23
N ALA A 396 -6.84 -13.95 10.57
CA ALA A 396 -5.55 -13.69 9.94
C ALA A 396 -4.40 -13.89 10.95
N ASP A 397 -3.93 -15.12 11.11
CA ASP A 397 -2.81 -15.42 12.01
C ASP A 397 -1.46 -15.13 11.32
N LEU A 398 -0.92 -13.92 11.51
CA LEU A 398 0.33 -13.52 10.87
C LEU A 398 1.58 -14.21 11.44
N THR A 399 1.47 -14.99 12.53
CA THR A 399 2.59 -15.84 13.00
C THR A 399 2.69 -17.15 12.21
N LYS A 400 1.84 -17.33 11.20
CA LYS A 400 1.75 -18.51 10.34
C LYS A 400 2.07 -18.16 8.91
N GLU A 401 2.99 -18.91 8.30
CA GLU A 401 3.41 -18.70 6.91
C GLU A 401 2.25 -18.86 5.93
N GLU A 402 1.33 -19.79 6.24
CA GLU A 402 0.14 -20.09 5.43
C GLU A 402 -0.75 -18.87 5.19
N THR A 403 -0.78 -17.92 6.13
CA THR A 403 -1.54 -16.67 6.00
C THR A 403 -0.98 -15.81 4.86
N PHE A 404 0.34 -15.74 4.70
CA PHE A 404 0.97 -15.00 3.60
C PHE A 404 0.82 -15.74 2.27
N LEU A 405 0.93 -17.07 2.27
CA LEU A 405 0.73 -17.89 1.08
C LEU A 405 -0.68 -17.73 0.50
N ALA A 406 -1.69 -17.52 1.34
CA ALA A 406 -3.06 -17.26 0.87
C ALA A 406 -3.17 -15.98 0.03
N ALA A 407 -2.45 -14.91 0.40
CA ALA A 407 -2.40 -13.66 -0.38
C ALA A 407 -1.65 -13.86 -1.71
N MET A 408 -0.56 -14.65 -1.70
CA MET A 408 0.16 -14.98 -2.94
C MET A 408 -0.69 -15.81 -3.90
N LYS A 409 -1.48 -16.73 -3.36
CA LYS A 409 -2.42 -17.52 -4.16
C LYS A 409 -3.48 -16.63 -4.83
N GLU A 410 -3.99 -15.62 -4.13
CA GLU A 410 -4.95 -14.65 -4.72
C GLU A 410 -4.33 -13.84 -5.87
N PHE A 411 -3.05 -13.48 -5.74
CA PHE A 411 -2.30 -12.85 -6.82
C PHE A 411 -2.16 -13.78 -8.03
N GLU A 412 -1.79 -15.04 -7.81
CA GLU A 412 -1.65 -16.05 -8.86
C GLU A 412 -2.98 -16.38 -9.53
N ASP A 413 -4.07 -16.53 -8.77
CA ASP A 413 -5.41 -16.79 -9.31
C ASP A 413 -5.90 -15.61 -10.16
N ALA A 414 -5.65 -14.37 -9.73
CA ALA A 414 -5.95 -13.17 -10.50
C ALA A 414 -5.12 -13.11 -11.79
N LEU A 415 -3.83 -13.46 -11.71
CA LEU A 415 -2.93 -13.54 -12.86
C LEU A 415 -3.38 -14.59 -13.88
N ASN A 416 -3.72 -15.79 -13.43
CA ASN A 416 -4.26 -16.87 -14.27
C ASN A 416 -5.56 -16.43 -14.96
N SER A 417 -6.45 -15.76 -14.22
CA SER A 417 -7.71 -15.25 -14.76
C SER A 417 -7.49 -14.15 -15.79
N PHE A 418 -6.54 -13.24 -15.56
CA PHE A 418 -6.20 -12.18 -16.49
C PHE A 418 -5.55 -12.74 -17.76
N GLU A 419 -4.60 -13.67 -17.61
CA GLU A 419 -3.92 -14.32 -18.73
C GLU A 419 -4.90 -15.04 -19.67
N ALA A 420 -5.86 -15.78 -19.10
CA ALA A 420 -6.92 -16.44 -19.88
C ALA A 420 -7.87 -15.49 -20.62
N MET A 421 -7.75 -14.17 -20.42
CA MET A 421 -8.58 -13.14 -21.08
C MET A 421 -7.79 -12.27 -22.07
N ILE A 422 -6.47 -12.45 -22.17
CA ILE A 422 -5.59 -11.76 -23.13
C ILE A 422 -5.13 -12.67 -24.28
N ASP A 423 -5.17 -13.98 -24.07
CA ASP A 423 -5.14 -15.00 -25.12
C ASP A 423 -6.54 -15.16 -25.75
#